data_AF-A0A832KDT7-F1
#
_entry.id   AF-A0A832KDT7-F1
#
_cell.length_a   1.000
_cell.length_b   1.000
_cell.length_c   1.000
_cell.angle_alpha   90.00
_cell.angle_beta   90.00
_cell.angle_gamma   90.00
#
_symmetry.space_group_name_H-M   'P 1'
#
loop_
_entity.id
_entity.type
_entity.pdbx_description
1 polymer ?
#
loop_
_entity_poly.entity_id
_entity_poly.type
_entity_poly.pdbx_seq_one_letter_code
_entity_poly.pdbx_strand_id
1 'polypeptide(L)'
;MNCKRAKRMISLYIDGELKKDREKEMFAHLETCSDCKEEMKFMSEMLKNLSAEETIEPSPYFFSQIKAKIGEVSGTGWIPFPFHFNLAFPGAGLLFLIIISSFATGALLGNTYWTQVNSESSSIEETKTTFNLHTFEALPEGSLGNLHSELLGGA
;
A
#
# COMPACT_ATOMS: atom_id res chain seq x y z
N MET A 1 15.46 19.37 10.33
CA MET A 1 15.82 17.94 10.19
C MET A 1 17.24 17.70 10.72
N ASN A 2 17.56 16.50 11.22
CA ASN A 2 18.93 16.13 11.60
C ASN A 2 19.70 15.44 10.44
N CYS A 3 21.03 15.48 10.48
CA CYS A 3 21.86 14.96 9.40
C CYS A 3 21.65 13.47 9.15
N LYS A 4 21.40 12.66 10.19
CA LYS A 4 21.15 11.22 10.05
C LYS A 4 19.91 10.92 9.19
N ARG A 5 18.83 11.66 9.41
CA ARG A 5 17.60 11.54 8.62
C ARG A 5 17.82 12.05 7.20
N ALA A 6 18.53 13.18 7.05
CA ALA A 6 18.88 13.73 5.74
C ALA A 6 19.66 12.73 4.88
N LYS A 7 20.72 12.11 5.43
CA LYS A 7 21.52 11.10 4.73
C LYS A 7 20.69 9.90 4.27
N ARG A 8 19.75 9.44 5.09
CA ARG A 8 18.83 8.36 4.68
C ARG A 8 17.92 8.79 3.52
N MET A 9 17.46 10.04 3.53
CA MET A 9 16.63 10.58 2.45
C MET A 9 17.42 10.80 1.16
N ILE A 10 18.69 11.19 1.25
CA ILE A 10 19.59 11.32 0.10
C ILE A 10 19.74 9.97 -0.62
N SER A 11 19.92 8.86 0.12
CA SER A 11 19.95 7.51 -0.49
C SER A 11 18.65 7.20 -1.22
N LEU A 12 17.51 7.34 -0.54
CA LEU A 12 16.19 7.10 -1.14
C LEU A 12 15.94 7.99 -2.36
N TYR A 13 16.44 9.21 -2.37
CA TYR A 13 16.31 10.13 -3.51
C TYR A 13 17.11 9.64 -4.72
N ILE A 14 18.35 9.19 -4.50
CA ILE A 14 19.21 8.67 -5.56
C ILE A 14 18.63 7.38 -6.17
N ASP A 15 18.01 6.54 -5.35
CA ASP A 15 17.36 5.30 -5.80
C ASP A 15 15.97 5.55 -6.44
N GLY A 16 15.45 6.79 -6.41
CA GLY A 16 14.13 7.15 -6.93
C GLY A 16 12.95 6.73 -6.04
N GLU A 17 13.20 6.35 -4.79
CA GLU A 17 12.21 5.87 -3.82
C GLU A 17 11.69 6.96 -2.86
N LEU A 18 12.31 8.14 -2.85
CA LEU A 18 11.87 9.24 -2.00
C LEU A 18 10.56 9.84 -2.52
N LYS A 19 9.56 9.93 -1.65
CA LYS A 19 8.30 10.59 -1.98
C LYS A 19 8.47 12.11 -2.11
N LYS A 20 7.76 12.72 -3.06
CA LYS A 20 7.83 14.16 -3.39
C LYS A 20 7.53 15.11 -2.23
N ASP A 21 6.64 14.71 -1.32
CA ASP A 21 6.31 15.48 -0.11
C ASP A 21 7.53 15.67 0.79
N ARG A 22 8.45 14.71 0.80
CA ARG A 22 9.64 14.73 1.63
C ARG A 22 10.88 15.31 0.94
N GLU A 23 10.87 15.44 -0.38
CA GLU A 23 11.96 16.09 -1.12
C GLU A 23 12.20 17.52 -0.63
N LYS A 24 11.13 18.29 -0.42
CA LYS A 24 11.24 19.68 0.08
C LYS A 24 11.96 19.75 1.44
N GLU A 25 11.64 18.84 2.36
CA GLU A 25 12.29 18.77 3.68
C GLU A 25 13.78 18.47 3.54
N MET A 26 14.14 17.56 2.63
CA MET A 26 15.53 17.21 2.34
C MET A 26 16.31 18.38 1.73
N PHE A 27 15.76 19.03 0.70
CA PHE A 27 16.41 20.14 0.02
C PHE A 27 16.60 21.35 0.94
N ALA A 28 15.62 21.67 1.79
CA ALA A 28 15.77 22.71 2.80
C ALA A 28 16.94 22.44 3.76
N HIS A 29 17.17 21.17 4.13
CA HIS A 29 18.33 20.82 4.96
C HIS A 29 19.66 20.96 4.20
N LEU A 30 19.70 20.55 2.93
CA LEU A 30 20.90 20.66 2.08
C LEU A 30 21.35 22.11 1.84
N GLU A 31 20.43 23.07 1.89
CA GLU A 31 20.76 24.50 1.83
C GLU A 31 21.50 24.99 3.08
N THR A 32 21.27 24.35 4.23
CA THR A 32 21.79 24.78 5.53
C THR A 32 22.96 23.94 6.05
N CYS A 33 23.15 22.72 5.53
CA CYS A 33 24.16 21.78 6.02
C CYS A 33 25.15 21.39 4.91
N SER A 34 26.41 21.84 5.07
CA SER A 34 27.52 21.50 4.18
C SER A 34 27.77 20.00 4.09
N ASP A 35 27.77 19.30 5.23
CA ASP A 35 28.13 17.88 5.29
C ASP A 35 27.14 17.01 4.49
N CYS A 36 25.84 17.32 4.59
CA CYS A 36 24.82 16.59 3.83
C CYS A 36 24.87 16.95 2.33
N LYS A 37 25.27 18.17 1.99
CA LYS A 37 25.47 18.60 0.60
C LYS A 37 26.67 17.89 -0.05
N GLU A 38 27.76 17.72 0.69
CA GLU A 38 28.92 16.94 0.25
C GLU A 38 28.56 15.47 0.06
N GLU A 39 27.80 14.88 0.99
CA GLU A 39 27.31 13.50 0.87
C GLU A 39 26.49 13.30 -0.41
N MET A 40 25.52 14.19 -0.68
CA MET A 40 24.70 14.12 -1.89
C MET A 40 25.56 14.20 -3.16
N LYS A 41 26.54 15.09 -3.17
CA LYS A 41 27.46 15.26 -4.30
C LYS A 41 28.31 14.00 -4.51
N PHE A 42 28.90 13.47 -3.44
CA PHE A 42 29.72 12.27 -3.47
C PHE A 42 28.97 11.07 -4.05
N MET A 43 27.76 10.80 -3.54
CA MET A 43 26.95 9.68 -4.03
C MET A 43 26.52 9.88 -5.49
N SER A 44 26.18 11.10 -5.89
CA SER A 44 25.81 11.42 -7.28
C SER A 44 26.98 11.24 -8.26
N GLU A 45 28.19 11.64 -7.85
CA GLU A 45 29.41 11.45 -8.65
C GLU A 45 29.78 9.97 -8.76
N MET A 46 29.65 9.21 -7.66
CA MET A 46 29.85 7.76 -7.68
C MET A 46 28.92 7.08 -8.70
N LEU A 47 27.64 7.43 -8.72
CA LEU A 47 26.67 6.86 -9.64
C LEU A 47 26.95 7.21 -11.11
N LYS A 48 27.40 8.44 -11.37
CA LYS A 48 27.83 8.86 -12.72
C LYS A 48 29.04 8.07 -13.21
N ASN A 49 30.00 7.80 -12.32
CA ASN A 49 31.18 7.01 -12.66
C ASN A 49 30.86 5.51 -12.83
N LEU A 50 29.82 5.01 -12.14
CA LEU A 50 29.34 3.63 -12.26
C LEU A 50 28.42 3.40 -13.46
N SER A 51 27.84 4.47 -14.02
CA SER A 51 27.08 4.43 -15.26
C SER A 51 28.06 4.22 -16.42
N ALA A 52 28.73 3.07 -16.42
CA ALA A 52 29.38 2.52 -17.59
C ALA A 52 28.26 2.27 -18.58
N GLU A 53 28.27 3.05 -19.65
CA GLU A 53 27.37 2.99 -20.79
C GLU A 53 27.64 1.72 -21.62
N GLU A 54 27.70 0.56 -20.97
CA GLU A 54 27.59 -0.72 -21.64
C GLU A 54 26.11 -0.92 -21.94
N THR A 55 25.70 -0.39 -23.09
CA THR A 55 24.44 -0.78 -23.72
C THR A 55 24.61 -2.24 -24.14
N ILE A 56 24.32 -3.16 -23.23
CA ILE A 56 24.35 -4.60 -23.51
C ILE A 56 23.24 -4.86 -24.53
N GLU A 57 23.60 -5.05 -25.80
CA GLU A 57 22.63 -5.49 -26.78
C GLU A 57 22.14 -6.89 -26.39
N PRO A 58 20.84 -7.08 -26.16
CA PRO A 58 20.31 -8.39 -25.85
C PRO A 58 20.52 -9.32 -27.03
N SER A 59 20.68 -10.62 -26.77
CA SER A 59 20.83 -11.59 -27.85
C SER A 59 19.62 -11.55 -28.79
N PRO A 60 19.81 -11.82 -30.10
CA PRO A 60 18.70 -12.08 -30.99
C PRO A 60 17.78 -13.12 -30.33
N TYR A 61 16.49 -12.86 -30.29
CA TYR A 61 15.46 -13.71 -29.67
C TYR A 61 15.33 -13.70 -28.13
N PHE A 62 16.06 -12.84 -27.39
CA PHE A 62 15.91 -12.72 -25.93
C PHE A 62 14.45 -12.47 -25.50
N PHE A 63 13.81 -11.47 -26.09
CA PHE A 63 12.42 -11.12 -25.78
C PHE A 63 11.42 -12.20 -26.19
N SER A 64 11.64 -12.89 -27.31
CA SER A 64 10.76 -13.99 -27.73
C SER A 64 10.87 -15.19 -26.78
N GLN A 65 12.07 -15.50 -26.27
CA GLN A 65 12.27 -16.56 -25.29
C GLN A 65 11.61 -16.22 -23.95
N ILE A 66 11.72 -14.98 -23.49
CA ILE A 66 11.03 -14.51 -22.28
C ILE A 66 9.52 -14.63 -22.45
N LYS A 67 8.98 -14.14 -23.57
CA LYS A 67 7.55 -14.19 -23.85
C LYS A 67 7.02 -15.62 -23.89
N ALA A 68 7.78 -16.54 -24.47
CA ALA A 68 7.43 -17.97 -24.48
C ALA A 68 7.36 -18.54 -23.06
N LYS A 69 8.36 -18.29 -22.23
CA LYS A 69 8.39 -18.79 -20.83
C LYS A 69 7.29 -18.20 -19.96
N ILE A 70 6.98 -16.90 -20.11
CA ILE A 70 5.86 -16.28 -19.39
C ILE A 70 4.52 -16.84 -19.88
N GLY A 71 4.39 -17.08 -21.19
CA GLY A 71 3.22 -17.70 -21.80
C GLY A 71 2.95 -19.14 -21.32
N GLU A 72 4.00 -19.95 -21.14
CA GLU A 72 3.89 -21.32 -20.63
C GLU A 72 3.39 -21.36 -19.18
N VAL A 73 3.84 -20.44 -18.32
CA VAL A 73 3.43 -20.37 -16.91
C VAL A 73 2.03 -19.74 -16.76
N SER A 74 1.63 -18.88 -17.69
CA SER A 74 0.29 -18.27 -17.73
C SER A 74 -0.71 -19.05 -18.59
N GLY A 75 -0.30 -20.22 -19.10
CA GLY A 75 -1.20 -21.21 -19.68
C GLY A 75 -2.30 -21.46 -18.67
N THR A 76 -3.46 -20.85 -18.93
CA THR A 76 -4.71 -21.10 -18.23
C THR A 76 -4.84 -22.60 -18.14
N GLY A 77 -4.57 -23.14 -16.96
CA GLY A 77 -4.67 -24.55 -16.68
C GLY A 77 -6.12 -24.90 -16.85
N TRP A 78 -6.51 -25.25 -18.08
CA TRP A 78 -7.76 -25.90 -18.35
C TRP A 78 -7.57 -27.28 -17.72
N ILE A 79 -7.90 -27.36 -16.43
CA ILE A 79 -8.09 -28.63 -15.75
C ILE A 79 -9.19 -29.30 -16.58
N PRO A 80 -8.92 -30.41 -17.29
CA PRO A 80 -9.99 -31.14 -17.92
C PRO A 80 -10.77 -31.77 -16.77
N PHE A 81 -11.77 -31.05 -16.26
CA PHE A 81 -12.66 -31.58 -15.25
C PHE A 81 -13.46 -32.67 -15.97
N PRO A 82 -13.33 -33.96 -15.58
CA PRO A 82 -14.12 -35.00 -16.18
C PRO A 82 -15.53 -34.91 -15.57
N PHE A 83 -16.28 -33.87 -15.94
CA PHE A 83 -17.70 -33.73 -15.63
C PHE A 83 -18.50 -34.67 -16.55
N HIS A 84 -18.24 -35.98 -16.46
CA HIS A 84 -19.24 -36.98 -16.82
C HIS A 84 -20.28 -37.03 -15.70
N PHE A 85 -21.06 -35.96 -15.56
CA PHE A 85 -22.21 -35.92 -14.68
C PHE A 85 -23.31 -36.75 -15.35
N ASN A 86 -23.27 -38.05 -15.15
CA ASN A 86 -24.45 -38.88 -15.37
C ASN A 86 -25.50 -38.39 -14.38
N LEU A 87 -26.41 -37.55 -14.87
CA LEU A 87 -27.51 -36.91 -14.16
C LEU A 87 -28.62 -37.94 -13.85
N ALA A 88 -28.22 -39.03 -13.20
CA ALA A 88 -29.06 -40.13 -12.78
C ALA A 88 -28.80 -40.50 -11.30
N PHE A 89 -28.17 -39.61 -10.53
CA PHE A 89 -27.99 -39.81 -9.09
C PHE A 89 -29.15 -39.11 -8.34
N PRO A 90 -30.06 -39.86 -7.68
CA PRO A 90 -31.26 -39.31 -7.03
C PRO A 90 -30.98 -38.43 -5.79
N GLY A 91 -29.72 -38.04 -5.56
CA GLY A 91 -29.29 -37.14 -4.48
C GLY A 91 -28.94 -35.72 -4.93
N ALA A 92 -29.01 -35.39 -6.23
CA ALA A 92 -28.61 -34.08 -6.75
C ALA A 92 -29.48 -32.92 -6.20
N GLY A 93 -30.76 -33.19 -5.92
CA GLY A 93 -31.65 -32.20 -5.30
C GLY A 93 -31.21 -31.77 -3.90
N LEU A 94 -30.66 -32.70 -3.10
CA LEU A 94 -30.22 -32.39 -1.73
C LEU A 94 -29.00 -31.47 -1.73
N LEU A 95 -28.04 -31.66 -2.65
CA LEU A 95 -26.86 -30.81 -2.75
C LEU A 95 -27.23 -29.39 -3.21
N PHE A 96 -28.14 -29.26 -4.17
CA PHE A 96 -28.64 -27.95 -4.60
C PHE A 96 -29.37 -27.22 -3.47
N LEU A 97 -30.18 -27.92 -2.68
CA LEU A 97 -30.86 -27.33 -1.53
C LEU A 97 -29.88 -26.85 -0.45
N ILE A 98 -28.81 -27.59 -0.18
CA ILE A 98 -27.77 -27.16 0.77
C ILE A 98 -27.12 -25.87 0.27
N ILE A 99 -26.71 -25.81 -1.01
CA ILE A 99 -26.06 -24.63 -1.59
C ILE A 99 -27.00 -23.41 -1.57
N ILE A 100 -28.26 -23.59 -1.97
CA ILE A 100 -29.26 -22.52 -1.97
C ILE A 100 -29.56 -22.04 -0.55
N SER A 101 -29.68 -22.95 0.43
CA SER A 101 -29.92 -22.59 1.82
C SER A 101 -28.75 -21.82 2.42
N SER A 102 -27.51 -22.22 2.14
CA SER A 102 -26.30 -21.53 2.60
C SER A 102 -26.21 -20.13 2.02
N PHE A 103 -26.52 -19.98 0.72
CA PHE A 103 -26.54 -18.69 0.05
C PHE A 103 -27.63 -17.76 0.60
N ALA A 104 -28.85 -18.27 0.78
CA ALA A 104 -29.96 -17.49 1.35
C ALA A 104 -29.68 -17.08 2.80
N THR A 105 -29.16 -18.00 3.62
CA THR A 105 -28.82 -17.72 5.01
C THR A 105 -27.70 -16.68 5.10
N GLY A 106 -26.67 -16.78 4.26
CA GLY A 106 -25.59 -15.80 4.18
C GLY A 106 -26.07 -14.40 3.75
N ALA A 107 -26.98 -14.32 2.77
CA ALA A 107 -27.55 -13.04 2.32
C ALA A 107 -28.43 -12.39 3.41
N LEU A 108 -29.22 -13.17 4.13
CA LEU A 108 -30.06 -12.68 5.23
C LEU A 108 -29.21 -12.19 6.42
N LEU A 109 -28.23 -13.00 6.87
CA LEU A 109 -27.33 -12.64 7.96
C LEU A 109 -26.45 -11.42 7.60
N GLY A 110 -25.97 -11.36 6.36
CA GLY A 110 -25.18 -10.23 5.87
C GLY A 110 -25.97 -8.93 5.87
N ASN A 111 -27.24 -8.95 5.46
CA ASN A 111 -28.10 -7.78 5.48
C ASN A 111 -28.32 -7.25 6.91
N THR A 112 -28.62 -8.14 7.87
CA THR A 112 -28.81 -7.74 9.27
C THR A 112 -27.51 -7.23 9.91
N TYR A 113 -26.37 -7.86 9.63
CA TYR A 113 -25.06 -7.41 10.12
C TYR A 113 -24.67 -6.05 9.53
N TRP A 114 -24.92 -5.83 8.23
CA TRP A 114 -24.64 -4.56 7.58
C TRP A 114 -25.44 -3.42 8.20
N THR A 115 -26.71 -3.66 8.57
CA THR A 115 -27.53 -2.66 9.28
C THR A 115 -27.04 -2.39 10.71
N GLN A 116 -26.47 -3.39 11.40
CA GLN A 116 -25.95 -3.22 12.76
C GLN A 116 -24.61 -2.46 12.77
N VAL A 117 -23.69 -2.75 11.84
CA VAL A 117 -22.41 -2.01 11.69
C VAL A 117 -22.65 -0.52 11.42
N ASN A 118 -23.72 -0.19 10.68
CA ASN A 118 -24.11 1.20 10.46
C ASN A 118 -24.76 1.87 11.69
N SER A 119 -25.25 1.09 12.66
CA SER A 119 -25.80 1.59 13.93
C SER A 119 -24.79 1.63 15.08
N GLU A 120 -23.69 0.87 14.97
CA GLU A 120 -22.66 0.69 15.98
C GLU A 120 -21.48 1.65 15.76
N SER A 121 -21.80 2.93 15.53
CA SER A 121 -20.86 4.04 15.63
C SER A 121 -20.29 4.22 17.06
N SER A 122 -20.74 3.42 18.02
CA SER A 122 -20.19 3.34 19.38
C SER A 122 -18.81 2.68 19.44
N SER A 123 -18.48 1.79 18.48
CA SER A 123 -17.17 1.11 18.43
C SER A 123 -16.01 2.02 18.00
N ILE A 124 -16.32 3.16 17.36
CA ILE A 124 -15.31 4.12 16.90
C ILE A 124 -14.82 5.01 18.07
N GLU A 125 -15.66 5.31 19.05
CA GLU A 125 -15.24 6.11 20.22
C GLU A 125 -14.37 5.32 21.21
N GLU A 126 -14.67 4.03 21.41
CA GLU A 126 -13.86 3.16 22.27
C GLU A 126 -12.49 2.84 21.65
N THR A 127 -12.40 2.75 20.32
CA THR A 127 -11.13 2.58 19.62
C THR A 127 -10.31 3.87 19.59
N LYS A 128 -10.92 5.05 19.42
CA LYS A 128 -10.22 6.34 19.52
C LYS A 128 -9.56 6.55 20.89
N THR A 129 -10.26 6.19 21.96
CA THR A 129 -9.76 6.31 23.33
C THR A 129 -8.71 5.25 23.66
N THR A 130 -8.92 3.99 23.26
CA THR A 130 -7.95 2.89 23.48
C THR A 130 -6.61 3.14 22.78
N PHE A 131 -6.65 3.66 21.55
CA PHE A 131 -5.44 3.93 20.76
C PHE A 131 -4.94 5.39 20.92
N ASN A 132 -5.51 6.17 21.84
CA ASN A 132 -5.17 7.59 22.06
C ASN A 132 -5.15 8.42 20.76
N LEU A 133 -6.07 8.10 19.83
CA LEU A 133 -6.08 8.69 18.50
C LEU A 133 -6.45 10.18 18.51
N HIS A 134 -7.03 10.68 19.61
CA HIS A 134 -7.26 12.11 19.84
C HIS A 134 -5.97 12.94 19.80
N THR A 135 -4.80 12.33 20.04
CA THR A 135 -3.50 13.02 19.91
C THR A 135 -3.13 13.35 18.46
N PHE A 136 -3.74 12.65 17.50
CA PHE A 136 -3.52 12.88 16.06
C PHE A 136 -4.54 13.84 15.44
N GLU A 137 -5.47 14.37 16.24
CA GLU A 137 -6.35 15.43 15.77
C GLU A 137 -5.55 16.70 15.48
N ALA A 138 -6.04 17.53 14.55
CA ALA A 138 -5.30 18.70 14.07
C ALA A 138 -4.99 19.72 15.18
N LEU A 139 -5.78 19.71 16.26
CA LEU A 139 -5.66 20.61 17.42
C LEU A 139 -6.05 19.86 18.70
N PRO A 140 -5.16 19.02 19.27
CA PRO A 140 -5.48 18.33 20.51
C PRO A 140 -5.54 19.33 21.67
N GLU A 141 -6.41 19.07 22.64
CA GLU A 141 -6.55 19.90 23.85
C GLU A 141 -5.19 20.05 24.56
N GLY A 142 -4.86 21.28 24.96
CA GLY A 142 -3.56 21.60 25.58
C GLY A 142 -2.37 21.70 24.61
N SER A 143 -2.56 21.49 23.30
CA SER A 143 -1.51 21.77 22.30
C SER A 143 -1.27 23.27 22.11
N LEU A 144 -0.06 23.63 21.67
CA LEU A 144 0.28 25.03 21.32
C LEU A 144 -0.63 25.59 20.22
N GLY A 145 -1.06 24.74 19.28
CA GLY A 145 -2.01 25.12 18.24
C GLY A 145 -3.38 25.49 18.82
N ASN A 146 -3.88 24.68 19.76
CA ASN A 146 -5.16 24.93 20.45
C ASN A 146 -5.14 26.21 21.29
N LEU A 147 -4.05 26.43 22.03
CA LEU A 147 -3.81 27.66 22.80
C LEU A 147 -3.73 28.90 21.89
N HIS A 148 -3.08 28.76 20.74
CA HIS A 148 -2.96 29.83 19.76
C HIS A 148 -4.30 30.17 19.10
N SER A 149 -5.16 29.18 18.83
CA SER A 149 -6.52 29.43 18.32
C SER A 149 -7.45 30.05 19.37
N GLU A 150 -7.34 29.64 20.63
CA GLU A 150 -8.14 30.20 21.73
C GLU A 150 -7.78 31.67 22.00
N LEU A 151 -6.49 32.01 21.97
CA LEU A 151 -6.01 33.40 22.10
C LEU A 151 -6.46 34.33 20.96
N LEU A 152 -6.73 33.78 19.78
CA LEU A 152 -7.17 34.54 18.60
C LEU A 152 -8.71 34.56 18.43
N GLY A 153 -9.47 34.04 19.40
CA GLY A 153 -10.94 34.10 19.40
C GLY A 153 -11.62 33.06 18.52
N GLY A 154 -11.09 31.84 18.44
CA GLY A 154 -11.74 30.72 17.75
C GLY A 154 -13.08 30.32 18.40
N ALA A 155 -14.09 30.11 17.55
CA ALA A 155 -15.47 29.71 17.87
C ALA A 155 -15.61 28.33 18.53
#